data_AF-A0A945X113-F1
#
_entry.id   AF-A0A945X113-F1
#
_cell.length_a   1.000
_cell.length_b   1.000
_cell.length_c   1.000
_cell.angle_alpha   90.00
_cell.angle_beta   90.00
_cell.angle_gamma   90.00
#
_symmetry.space_group_name_H-M   'P 1'
#
loop_
_entity.id
_entity.type
_entity.pdbx_description
1 polymer ?
#
loop_
_entity_poly.entity_id
_entity_poly.type
_entity_poly.pdbx_seq_one_letter_code
_entity_poly.pdbx_strand_id
1 'polypeptide(L)'
;MGRCRRFLFAVMAFGLPTCLVGHAQAPARTTEEGKNEVLWLDRLCEVEYWHPVEECRTRVSALECPWGGKVLQLHFEVDHHSGEKKYPVGWPRAHLNPLGWERNWLAWDRIEFMVRAQTSREALPKAALTFEFGDTRPVYNPSLEFAELDKWTVVSMPVAEIMAKSPILKGGISRLRWVVSESSYKHGDVLDFHVGGFRLVRSLVCEITELSAATPVIYAGQPFITLGITVVGPPADVKRGVPFTIRSGERVARHEMLPLGRGKQLYECDISELALVPGDYELVVFEGDEGRARSVSLRVVEEPWKQK
;
A
#
# COMPACT_ATOMS: atom_id res chain seq x y z
N MET A 1 -85.79 13.83 13.70
CA MET A 1 -85.94 14.25 12.29
C MET A 1 -85.32 15.63 12.11
N GLY A 2 -84.14 15.71 11.51
CA GLY A 2 -83.46 16.97 11.14
C GLY A 2 -82.22 16.62 10.30
N ARG A 3 -82.26 16.72 8.98
CA ARG A 3 -82.03 17.90 8.10
C ARG A 3 -80.69 18.62 8.28
N CYS A 4 -79.86 18.43 7.25
CA CYS A 4 -79.06 19.43 6.51
C CYS A 4 -77.85 20.14 7.15
N ARG A 5 -76.67 19.66 6.75
CA ARG A 5 -75.53 20.34 6.06
C ARG A 5 -75.23 21.82 6.38
N ARG A 6 -73.96 22.09 6.72
CA ARG A 6 -73.03 22.94 5.92
C ARG A 6 -71.56 22.70 6.31
N PHE A 7 -70.73 22.58 5.27
CA PHE A 7 -69.26 22.49 5.28
C PHE A 7 -68.63 23.85 5.60
N LEU A 8 -67.47 23.85 6.27
CA LEU A 8 -66.39 24.79 5.97
C LEU A 8 -65.02 24.12 6.25
N PHE A 9 -64.12 24.25 5.28
CA PHE A 9 -62.77 23.68 5.23
C PHE A 9 -61.82 24.34 6.24
N ALA A 10 -60.94 23.55 6.84
CA ALA A 10 -59.66 24.00 7.36
C ALA A 10 -58.55 23.11 6.79
N VAL A 11 -57.61 23.75 6.10
CA VAL A 11 -56.47 23.17 5.39
C VAL A 11 -55.47 22.60 6.41
N MET A 12 -55.27 21.28 6.40
CA MET A 12 -54.11 20.67 7.05
C MET A 12 -52.93 20.72 6.08
N ALA A 13 -51.89 21.44 6.48
CA ALA A 13 -50.60 21.44 5.80
C ALA A 13 -49.99 20.04 5.88
N PHE A 14 -49.81 19.40 4.72
CA PHE A 14 -49.01 18.19 4.58
C PHE A 14 -47.54 18.55 4.81
N GLY A 15 -47.01 18.21 5.98
CA GLY A 15 -45.57 18.04 6.17
C GLY A 15 -45.14 16.76 5.45
N LEU A 16 -44.55 16.90 4.26
CA LEU A 16 -43.84 15.80 3.62
C LEU A 16 -42.65 15.39 4.49
N PRO A 17 -42.47 14.09 4.80
CA PRO A 17 -41.21 13.64 5.36
C PRO A 17 -40.15 13.76 4.28
N THR A 18 -39.24 14.71 4.45
CA THR A 18 -37.98 14.73 3.71
C THR A 18 -37.21 13.46 4.07
N CYS A 19 -37.27 12.46 3.19
CA CYS A 19 -36.34 11.34 3.21
C CYS A 19 -34.93 11.90 3.07
N LEU A 20 -34.21 11.99 4.19
CA LEU A 20 -32.76 12.10 4.20
C LEU A 20 -32.20 10.84 3.53
N VAL A 21 -31.90 10.93 2.23
CA VAL A 21 -31.09 9.93 1.54
C VAL A 21 -29.67 10.10 2.04
N GLY A 22 -29.38 9.50 3.19
CA GLY A 22 -28.01 9.24 3.60
C GLY A 22 -27.38 8.36 2.53
N HIS A 23 -26.42 8.89 1.79
CA HIS A 23 -25.63 8.11 0.84
C HIS A 23 -24.77 7.12 1.63
N ALA A 24 -25.33 5.97 1.97
CA ALA A 24 -24.58 4.87 2.54
C ALA A 24 -23.57 4.39 1.49
N GLN A 25 -22.29 4.42 1.85
CA GLN A 25 -21.23 3.88 0.99
C GLN A 25 -21.52 2.40 0.72
N ALA A 26 -21.37 1.98 -0.54
CA ALA A 26 -21.50 0.57 -0.90
C ALA A 26 -20.56 -0.31 -0.04
N PRO A 27 -20.97 -1.55 0.26
CA PRO A 27 -20.12 -2.45 1.02
C PRO A 27 -18.82 -2.72 0.27
N ALA A 28 -17.76 -2.97 1.03
CA ALA A 28 -16.47 -3.40 0.52
C ALA A 28 -16.60 -4.65 -0.36
N ARG A 29 -16.02 -4.60 -1.57
CA ARG A 29 -15.90 -5.76 -2.47
C ARG A 29 -14.59 -6.47 -2.17
N THR A 30 -14.69 -7.67 -1.59
CA THR A 30 -13.52 -8.52 -1.33
C THR A 30 -13.60 -9.79 -2.18
N THR A 31 -12.47 -10.21 -2.74
CA THR A 31 -12.31 -11.45 -3.50
C THR A 31 -11.09 -12.23 -3.00
N GLU A 32 -11.06 -13.53 -3.26
CA GLU A 32 -9.85 -14.35 -3.06
C GLU A 32 -9.20 -14.60 -4.42
N GLU A 33 -7.90 -14.32 -4.51
CA GLU A 33 -7.07 -14.50 -5.71
C GLU A 33 -5.83 -15.33 -5.35
N GLY A 34 -5.92 -16.63 -5.61
CA GLY A 34 -4.85 -17.58 -5.27
C GLY A 34 -4.65 -17.65 -3.75
N LYS A 35 -3.46 -17.24 -3.28
CA LYS A 35 -3.11 -17.20 -1.84
C LYS A 35 -3.44 -15.87 -1.16
N ASN A 36 -4.09 -14.95 -1.88
CA ASN A 36 -4.36 -13.61 -1.37
C ASN A 36 -5.85 -13.33 -1.23
N GLU A 37 -6.18 -12.56 -0.21
CA GLU A 37 -7.41 -11.77 -0.13
C GLU A 37 -7.16 -10.41 -0.81
N VAL A 38 -8.16 -9.93 -1.55
CA VAL A 38 -8.11 -8.68 -2.32
C VAL A 38 -9.34 -7.85 -2.00
N LEU A 39 -9.13 -6.63 -1.49
CA LEU A 39 -10.16 -5.62 -1.31
C LEU A 39 -10.07 -4.57 -2.41
N TRP A 40 -11.10 -4.51 -3.25
CA TRP A 40 -11.17 -3.58 -4.37
C TRP A 40 -11.55 -2.18 -3.90
N LEU A 41 -10.80 -1.19 -4.39
CA LEU A 41 -10.97 0.24 -4.14
C LEU A 41 -11.49 0.94 -5.40
N ASP A 42 -12.55 0.38 -6.02
CA ASP A 42 -13.03 0.79 -7.34
C ASP A 42 -13.35 2.28 -7.46
N ARG A 43 -13.77 2.90 -6.35
CA ARG A 43 -14.07 4.33 -6.28
C ARG A 43 -12.86 5.22 -6.59
N LEU A 44 -11.64 4.72 -6.38
CA LEU A 44 -10.43 5.45 -6.73
C LEU A 44 -10.22 5.55 -8.26
N CYS A 45 -10.98 4.81 -9.07
CA CYS A 45 -11.03 4.95 -10.53
C CYS A 45 -12.20 5.83 -11.01
N GLU A 46 -13.03 6.36 -10.11
CA GLU A 46 -14.24 7.11 -10.46
C GLU A 46 -13.96 8.62 -10.48
N VAL A 47 -14.19 9.24 -11.65
CA VAL A 47 -13.78 10.61 -11.97
C VAL A 47 -14.43 11.64 -11.05
N GLU A 48 -15.69 11.42 -10.67
CA GLU A 48 -16.49 12.31 -9.85
C GLU A 48 -15.94 12.52 -8.43
N TYR A 49 -15.05 11.63 -7.95
CA TYR A 49 -14.43 11.74 -6.62
C TYR A 49 -13.02 12.35 -6.67
N TRP A 50 -12.49 12.60 -7.87
CA TRP A 50 -11.22 13.29 -8.05
C TRP A 50 -11.47 14.76 -8.37
N HIS A 51 -10.85 15.62 -7.58
CA HIS A 51 -10.92 17.06 -7.73
C HIS A 51 -9.62 17.58 -8.36
N PRO A 52 -9.59 17.76 -9.70
CA PRO A 52 -8.45 18.34 -10.39
C PRO A 52 -8.26 19.81 -10.01
N VAL A 53 -7.00 20.26 -10.05
CA VAL A 53 -6.57 21.63 -9.76
C VAL A 53 -5.50 22.03 -10.78
N GLU A 54 -5.50 23.31 -11.16
CA GLU A 54 -4.62 23.89 -12.18
C GLU A 54 -4.79 23.17 -13.55
N GLU A 55 -3.72 22.82 -14.25
CA GLU A 55 -3.74 22.25 -15.59
C GLU A 55 -4.14 20.76 -15.63
N CYS A 56 -4.48 20.17 -14.48
CA CYS A 56 -4.95 18.79 -14.41
C CYS A 56 -6.42 18.69 -14.84
N ARG A 57 -6.76 17.61 -15.56
CA ARG A 57 -8.14 17.22 -15.83
C ARG A 57 -8.30 15.72 -15.60
N THR A 58 -9.46 15.32 -15.09
CA THR A 58 -9.81 13.90 -14.89
C THR A 58 -10.91 13.48 -15.85
N ARG A 59 -10.78 12.29 -16.43
CA ARG A 59 -11.75 11.73 -17.38
C ARG A 59 -11.87 10.22 -17.21
N VAL A 60 -12.98 9.66 -17.67
CA VAL A 60 -13.09 8.20 -17.80
C VAL A 60 -12.29 7.84 -19.05
N SER A 61 -11.31 6.96 -18.88
CA SER A 61 -10.52 6.50 -20.02
C SER A 61 -11.31 5.54 -20.89
N ALA A 62 -11.07 5.60 -22.20
CA ALA A 62 -11.52 4.57 -23.13
C ALA A 62 -10.64 3.30 -23.10
N LEU A 63 -9.49 3.33 -22.41
CA LEU A 63 -8.63 2.17 -22.27
C LEU A 63 -9.18 1.20 -21.23
N GLU A 64 -9.00 -0.09 -21.50
CA GLU A 64 -9.33 -1.16 -20.57
C GLU A 64 -8.11 -1.49 -19.70
N CYS A 65 -8.34 -1.61 -18.39
CA CYS A 65 -7.35 -2.13 -17.46
C CYS A 65 -7.29 -3.66 -17.60
N PRO A 66 -6.09 -4.28 -17.65
CA PRO A 66 -5.96 -5.74 -17.67
C PRO A 66 -6.62 -6.44 -16.47
N TRP A 67 -6.76 -5.76 -15.32
CA TRP A 67 -7.50 -6.26 -14.15
C TRP A 67 -9.01 -5.99 -14.19
N GLY A 68 -9.49 -5.37 -15.26
CA GLY A 68 -10.89 -4.95 -15.41
C GLY A 68 -11.25 -3.69 -14.63
N GLY A 69 -12.53 -3.30 -14.72
CA GLY A 69 -13.07 -2.12 -14.05
C GLY A 69 -12.88 -0.81 -14.82
N LYS A 70 -13.34 0.30 -14.21
CA LYS A 70 -13.17 1.64 -14.76
C LYS A 70 -11.69 2.04 -14.73
N VAL A 71 -11.29 2.89 -15.68
CA VAL A 71 -9.96 3.50 -15.71
C VAL A 71 -10.09 5.00 -15.62
N LEU A 72 -9.38 5.59 -14.67
CA LEU A 72 -9.24 7.03 -14.53
C LEU A 72 -8.11 7.51 -15.43
N GLN A 73 -8.39 8.48 -16.30
CA GLN A 73 -7.40 9.24 -17.04
C GLN A 73 -7.12 10.53 -16.29
N LEU A 74 -5.85 10.75 -15.96
CA LEU A 74 -5.29 12.00 -15.46
C LEU A 74 -4.58 12.67 -16.65
N HIS A 75 -5.13 13.78 -17.12
CA HIS A 75 -4.61 14.53 -18.24
C HIS A 75 -3.95 15.83 -17.74
N PHE A 76 -2.77 16.14 -18.26
CA PHE A 76 -2.00 17.32 -17.93
C PHE A 76 -1.49 17.99 -19.20
N GLU A 77 -1.71 19.30 -19.34
CA GLU A 77 -1.12 20.15 -20.37
C GLU A 77 -0.15 21.10 -19.66
N VAL A 78 1.16 20.91 -19.81
CA VAL A 78 2.16 21.65 -19.03
C VAL A 78 2.20 23.11 -19.46
N ASP A 79 1.89 24.03 -18.53
CA ASP A 79 1.85 25.47 -18.80
C ASP A 79 2.74 26.28 -17.83
N HIS A 80 3.93 26.66 -18.31
CA HIS A 80 4.88 27.46 -17.53
C HIS A 80 4.50 28.95 -17.45
N HIS A 81 3.35 29.35 -17.99
CA HIS A 81 2.88 30.74 -18.02
C HIS A 81 1.64 30.99 -17.14
N SER A 82 0.95 29.94 -16.69
CA SER A 82 -0.29 30.01 -15.90
C SER A 82 -0.08 29.86 -14.38
N GLY A 83 1.16 29.61 -13.93
CA GLY A 83 1.46 29.32 -12.53
C GLY A 83 1.04 30.41 -11.54
N GLU A 84 0.74 30.01 -10.30
CA GLU A 84 0.40 30.94 -9.22
C GLU A 84 1.58 31.86 -8.87
N LYS A 85 1.32 33.03 -8.28
CA LYS A 85 2.38 34.00 -7.89
C LYS A 85 3.48 33.41 -6.98
N LYS A 86 3.15 32.40 -6.17
CA LYS A 86 4.11 31.68 -5.31
C LYS A 86 4.75 30.46 -5.99
N TYR A 87 4.15 29.99 -7.08
CA TYR A 87 4.52 28.79 -7.83
C TYR A 87 4.46 29.10 -9.33
N PRO A 88 5.44 29.86 -9.86
CA PRO A 88 5.41 30.35 -11.24
C PRO A 88 5.51 29.24 -12.29
N VAL A 89 5.91 28.05 -11.88
CA VAL A 89 5.80 26.79 -12.62
C VAL A 89 4.80 25.95 -11.83
N GLY A 90 3.68 25.57 -12.46
CA GLY A 90 2.51 24.99 -11.82
C GLY A 90 2.79 23.64 -11.14
N TRP A 91 1.85 23.24 -10.29
CA TRP A 91 1.81 21.93 -9.62
C TRP A 91 0.46 21.26 -9.85
N PRO A 92 0.14 20.92 -11.11
CA PRO A 92 -1.15 20.36 -11.46
C PRO A 92 -1.32 19.02 -10.78
N ARG A 93 -2.54 18.83 -10.27
CA ARG A 93 -2.84 17.76 -9.32
C ARG A 93 -4.31 17.38 -9.33
N ALA A 94 -4.60 16.15 -8.95
CA ALA A 94 -5.94 15.71 -8.61
C ALA A 94 -5.95 15.17 -7.18
N HIS A 95 -6.98 15.51 -6.40
CA HIS A 95 -7.10 15.02 -5.02
C HIS A 95 -8.40 14.26 -4.79
N LEU A 96 -8.32 13.23 -3.96
CA LEU A 96 -9.45 12.42 -3.51
C LEU A 96 -9.32 12.17 -2.01
N ASN A 97 -10.44 12.22 -1.31
CA ASN A 97 -10.52 11.87 0.11
C ASN A 97 -11.21 10.51 0.23
N PRO A 98 -10.50 9.44 0.64
CA PRO A 98 -11.13 8.13 0.87
C PRO A 98 -12.19 8.21 1.96
N LEU A 99 -13.26 7.41 1.86
CA LEU A 99 -14.38 7.44 2.82
C LEU A 99 -14.54 6.10 3.52
N GLY A 100 -15.05 6.18 4.75
CA GLY A 100 -15.45 5.01 5.53
C GLY A 100 -14.37 3.94 5.58
N TRP A 101 -14.70 2.75 5.08
CA TRP A 101 -13.84 1.58 5.14
C TRP A 101 -12.59 1.70 4.25
N GLU A 102 -12.59 2.53 3.22
CA GLU A 102 -11.44 2.73 2.31
C GLU A 102 -10.26 3.42 2.98
N ARG A 103 -10.44 3.99 4.18
CA ARG A 103 -9.35 4.64 4.93
C ARG A 103 -8.47 3.63 5.66
N ASN A 104 -8.97 2.41 5.87
CA ASN A 104 -8.42 1.44 6.84
C ASN A 104 -7.48 0.44 6.17
N TRP A 105 -6.23 0.85 5.95
CA TRP A 105 -5.27 0.02 5.22
C TRP A 105 -4.40 -0.83 6.14
N LEU A 106 -4.30 -0.52 7.44
CA LEU A 106 -3.42 -1.21 8.39
C LEU A 106 -3.59 -2.72 8.49
N ALA A 107 -4.73 -3.26 8.05
CA ALA A 107 -4.99 -4.69 8.03
C ALA A 107 -4.40 -5.40 6.81
N TRP A 108 -3.88 -4.68 5.80
CA TRP A 108 -3.51 -5.16 4.46
C TRP A 108 -2.01 -5.08 4.19
N ASP A 109 -1.46 -5.97 3.36
CA ASP A 109 0.00 -6.09 3.13
C ASP A 109 0.50 -5.02 2.17
N ARG A 110 -0.24 -4.79 1.08
CA ARG A 110 0.14 -3.88 -0.01
C ARG A 110 -1.06 -3.21 -0.63
N ILE A 111 -0.83 -2.04 -1.21
CA ILE A 111 -1.71 -1.38 -2.16
C ILE A 111 -1.17 -1.66 -3.56
N GLU A 112 -2.05 -2.11 -4.46
CA GLU A 112 -1.75 -2.35 -5.86
C GLU A 112 -2.68 -1.56 -6.77
N PHE A 113 -2.17 -1.16 -7.92
CA PHE A 113 -2.94 -0.66 -9.06
C PHE A 113 -2.12 -0.80 -10.33
N MET A 114 -2.77 -0.70 -11.48
CA MET A 114 -2.09 -0.61 -12.77
C MET A 114 -2.05 0.83 -13.25
N VAL A 115 -0.94 1.22 -13.84
CA VAL A 115 -0.77 2.52 -14.49
C VAL A 115 -0.19 2.35 -15.88
N ARG A 116 -0.69 3.13 -16.84
CA ARG A 116 -0.14 3.28 -18.18
C ARG A 116 0.07 4.76 -18.45
N ALA A 117 1.24 5.12 -18.98
CA ALA A 117 1.55 6.50 -19.30
C ALA A 117 1.64 6.70 -20.81
N GLN A 118 1.11 7.83 -21.28
CA GLN A 118 1.24 8.35 -22.63
C GLN A 118 1.71 9.80 -22.54
N THR A 119 2.53 10.24 -23.49
CA THR A 119 3.07 11.60 -23.49
C THR A 119 3.42 12.04 -24.90
N SER A 120 3.48 13.35 -25.14
CA SER A 120 4.05 13.95 -26.34
C SER A 120 5.57 13.79 -26.46
N ARG A 121 6.27 13.30 -25.43
CA ARG A 121 7.73 13.09 -25.40
C ARG A 121 8.12 11.67 -25.79
N GLU A 122 9.38 11.48 -26.18
CA GLU A 122 9.96 10.14 -26.38
C GLU A 122 10.10 9.34 -25.08
N ALA A 123 10.30 10.02 -23.95
CA ALA A 123 10.44 9.41 -22.63
C ALA A 123 9.99 10.36 -21.52
N LEU A 124 9.52 9.77 -20.41
CA LEU A 124 9.17 10.48 -19.18
C LEU A 124 10.41 10.70 -18.29
N PRO A 125 10.41 11.75 -17.45
CA PRO A 125 11.43 11.90 -16.42
C PRO A 125 11.30 10.80 -15.36
N LYS A 126 12.35 10.56 -14.55
CA LYS A 126 12.32 9.52 -13.51
C LYS A 126 11.16 9.72 -12.53
N ALA A 127 10.96 10.94 -12.04
CA ALA A 127 9.85 11.29 -11.17
C ALA A 127 8.65 11.82 -11.96
N ALA A 128 8.08 10.99 -12.84
CA ALA A 128 7.08 11.45 -13.80
C ALA A 128 5.74 11.82 -13.18
N LEU A 129 5.25 10.96 -12.30
CA LEU A 129 3.97 11.10 -11.61
C LEU A 129 4.19 10.76 -10.15
N THR A 130 3.72 11.60 -9.24
CA THR A 130 3.82 11.35 -7.80
C THR A 130 2.46 10.97 -7.25
N PHE A 131 2.41 9.88 -6.48
CA PHE A 131 1.22 9.47 -5.74
C PHE A 131 1.39 9.81 -4.27
N GLU A 132 0.65 10.80 -3.79
CA GLU A 132 0.82 11.31 -2.44
C GLU A 132 -0.24 10.77 -1.49
N PHE A 133 0.22 10.46 -0.28
CA PHE A 133 -0.56 10.07 0.87
C PHE A 133 -0.46 11.16 1.93
N GLY A 134 -1.58 11.48 2.56
CA GLY A 134 -1.56 12.43 3.65
C GLY A 134 -2.91 12.63 4.31
N ASP A 135 -2.99 13.77 4.96
CA ASP A 135 -4.19 14.30 5.58
C ASP A 135 -4.39 15.75 5.09
N THR A 136 -4.29 16.75 5.96
CA THR A 136 -4.30 18.17 5.53
C THR A 136 -3.08 18.55 4.69
N ARG A 137 -1.96 17.83 4.83
CA ARG A 137 -0.69 18.02 4.10
C ARG A 137 -0.17 16.69 3.56
N PRO A 138 0.64 16.69 2.49
CA PRO A 138 1.32 15.48 2.02
C PRO A 138 2.31 15.01 3.09
N VAL A 139 2.37 13.70 3.28
CA VAL A 139 3.21 13.04 4.29
C VAL A 139 4.18 12.05 3.64
N TYR A 140 3.70 11.33 2.63
CA TYR A 140 4.50 10.43 1.83
C TYR A 140 4.14 10.61 0.36
N ASN A 141 5.14 10.75 -0.49
CA ASN A 141 4.99 11.18 -1.89
C ASN A 141 5.91 10.38 -2.80
N PRO A 142 5.72 9.06 -2.92
CA PRO A 142 6.48 8.25 -3.88
C PRO A 142 6.24 8.73 -5.31
N SER A 143 7.33 8.98 -6.02
CA SER A 143 7.29 9.17 -7.46
C SER A 143 7.31 7.81 -8.16
N LEU A 144 6.51 7.71 -9.20
CA LEU A 144 6.40 6.53 -10.05
C LEU A 144 7.36 6.69 -11.23
N GLU A 145 8.16 5.65 -11.43
CA GLU A 145 9.02 5.51 -12.60
C GLU A 145 8.33 4.62 -13.64
N PHE A 146 8.51 4.96 -14.92
CA PHE A 146 7.89 4.23 -16.03
C PHE A 146 8.99 3.68 -16.91
N ALA A 147 9.12 2.35 -16.94
CA ALA A 147 10.11 1.68 -17.77
C ALA A 147 9.79 1.80 -19.26
N GLU A 148 8.50 1.74 -19.62
CA GLU A 148 8.02 1.81 -21.00
C GLU A 148 6.75 2.65 -21.10
N LEU A 149 6.67 3.50 -22.12
CA LEU A 149 5.44 4.20 -22.48
C LEU A 149 4.43 3.21 -23.07
N ASP A 150 3.15 3.58 -23.03
CA ASP A 150 2.05 2.81 -23.63
C ASP A 150 1.84 1.39 -23.12
N LYS A 151 2.52 0.99 -22.03
CA LYS A 151 2.33 -0.30 -21.38
C LYS A 151 1.74 -0.15 -20.00
N TRP A 152 0.84 -1.07 -19.67
CA TRP A 152 0.31 -1.23 -18.32
C TRP A 152 1.40 -1.79 -17.41
N THR A 153 1.70 -1.07 -16.34
CA THR A 153 2.66 -1.45 -15.30
C THR A 153 1.92 -1.63 -13.99
N VAL A 154 2.24 -2.70 -13.25
CA VAL A 154 1.73 -2.90 -11.90
C VAL A 154 2.57 -2.06 -10.94
N VAL A 155 1.91 -1.20 -10.18
CA VAL A 155 2.50 -0.54 -9.00
C VAL A 155 2.05 -1.32 -7.77
N SER A 156 3.01 -1.71 -6.93
CA SER A 156 2.78 -2.40 -5.67
C SER A 156 3.61 -1.72 -4.60
N MET A 157 2.96 -1.22 -3.54
CA MET A 157 3.63 -0.57 -2.42
C MET A 157 3.28 -1.25 -1.10
N PRO A 158 4.26 -1.61 -0.26
CA PRO A 158 4.00 -2.18 1.06
C PRO A 158 3.26 -1.18 1.95
N VAL A 159 2.10 -1.58 2.48
CA VAL A 159 1.32 -0.71 3.36
C VAL A 159 2.08 -0.41 4.64
N ALA A 160 2.79 -1.39 5.21
CA ALA A 160 3.58 -1.19 6.41
C ALA A 160 4.61 -0.05 6.24
N GLU A 161 5.24 0.06 5.06
CA GLU A 161 6.19 1.13 4.76
C GLU A 161 5.52 2.49 4.62
N ILE A 162 4.36 2.56 3.96
CA ILE A 162 3.54 3.78 3.87
C ILE A 162 3.19 4.26 5.28
N MET A 163 2.68 3.36 6.13
CA MET A 163 2.22 3.66 7.49
C MET A 163 3.36 4.01 8.46
N ALA A 164 4.57 3.56 8.17
CA ALA A 164 5.76 3.92 8.95
C ALA A 164 6.21 5.37 8.71
N LYS A 165 5.80 6.02 7.61
CA LYS A 165 6.22 7.41 7.31
C LYS A 165 5.67 8.45 8.27
N SER A 166 4.52 8.18 8.91
CA SER A 166 3.96 9.09 9.92
C SER A 166 2.90 8.42 10.79
N PRO A 167 2.81 8.79 12.08
CA PRO A 167 1.71 8.38 12.96
C PRO A 167 0.31 8.74 12.41
N ILE A 168 0.19 9.84 11.65
CA ILE A 168 -1.11 10.29 11.10
C ILE A 168 -1.69 9.23 10.15
N LEU A 169 -0.86 8.61 9.32
CA LEU A 169 -1.30 7.60 8.36
C LEU A 169 -1.84 6.33 9.05
N LYS A 170 -1.35 6.02 10.26
CA LYS A 170 -1.87 4.92 11.08
C LYS A 170 -3.31 5.13 11.54
N GLY A 171 -3.78 6.39 11.62
CA GLY A 171 -5.18 6.72 11.88
C GLY A 171 -6.11 6.49 10.68
N GLY A 172 -5.55 6.14 9.52
CA GLY A 172 -6.25 5.92 8.26
C GLY A 172 -5.90 6.95 7.21
N ILE A 173 -5.91 6.55 5.94
CA ILE A 173 -5.60 7.43 4.80
C ILE A 173 -6.77 8.38 4.56
N SER A 174 -6.59 9.68 4.80
CA SER A 174 -7.65 10.69 4.64
C SER A 174 -7.53 11.51 3.36
N ARG A 175 -6.36 11.48 2.70
CA ARG A 175 -6.15 12.16 1.41
C ARG A 175 -5.17 11.40 0.53
N LEU A 176 -5.54 11.31 -0.75
CA LEU A 176 -4.72 10.84 -1.85
C LEU A 176 -4.56 11.96 -2.88
N ARG A 177 -3.38 12.09 -3.49
CA ARG A 177 -3.19 13.01 -4.62
C ARG A 177 -2.33 12.42 -5.73
N TRP A 178 -2.69 12.74 -6.95
CA TRP A 178 -1.80 12.66 -8.11
C TRP A 178 -1.18 14.01 -8.34
N VAL A 179 0.15 14.06 -8.50
CA VAL A 179 0.88 15.32 -8.70
C VAL A 179 1.91 15.16 -9.80
N VAL A 180 1.96 16.14 -10.70
CA VAL A 180 3.04 16.33 -11.66
C VAL A 180 3.81 17.59 -11.28
N SER A 181 5.15 17.51 -11.27
CA SER A 181 6.00 18.69 -11.11
C SER A 181 6.33 19.25 -12.48
N GLU A 182 5.69 20.34 -12.91
CA GLU A 182 5.90 20.91 -14.26
C GLU A 182 7.35 21.32 -14.53
N SER A 183 8.15 21.58 -13.48
CA SER A 183 9.59 21.84 -13.60
C SER A 183 10.38 20.68 -14.21
N SER A 184 9.82 19.46 -14.21
CA SER A 184 10.41 18.28 -14.84
C SER A 184 10.05 18.16 -16.32
N TYR A 185 9.22 19.06 -16.84
CA TYR A 185 8.65 19.03 -18.19
C TYR A 185 8.91 20.33 -18.93
N LYS A 186 8.70 20.31 -20.25
CA LYS A 186 8.76 21.51 -21.11
C LYS A 186 7.35 22.08 -21.23
N HIS A 187 7.25 23.40 -21.37
CA HIS A 187 5.99 24.04 -21.74
C HIS A 187 5.40 23.41 -23.02
N GLY A 188 4.11 23.10 -22.96
CA GLY A 188 3.37 22.45 -24.06
C GLY A 188 3.50 20.92 -24.07
N ASP A 189 4.25 20.30 -23.15
CA ASP A 189 4.21 18.85 -23.00
C ASP A 189 2.79 18.40 -22.60
N VAL A 190 2.30 17.33 -23.22
CA VAL A 190 1.02 16.70 -22.88
C VAL A 190 1.30 15.36 -22.23
N LEU A 191 0.66 15.10 -21.08
CA LEU A 191 0.84 13.90 -20.29
C LEU A 191 -0.53 13.28 -20.00
N ASP A 192 -0.66 11.99 -20.25
CA ASP A 192 -1.84 11.20 -19.92
C ASP A 192 -1.42 9.99 -19.09
N PHE A 193 -1.93 9.91 -17.86
CA PHE A 193 -1.75 8.75 -16.99
C PHE A 193 -3.08 8.06 -16.78
N HIS A 194 -3.14 6.79 -17.17
CA HIS A 194 -4.30 5.94 -17.05
C HIS A 194 -4.09 5.03 -15.85
N VAL A 195 -4.94 5.14 -14.82
CA VAL A 195 -4.85 4.34 -13.60
C VAL A 195 -6.11 3.50 -13.39
N GLY A 196 -5.91 2.22 -13.10
CA GLY A 196 -6.96 1.21 -13.02
C GLY A 196 -6.70 0.17 -11.94
N GLY A 197 -7.77 -0.49 -11.49
CA GLY A 197 -7.67 -1.67 -10.63
C GLY A 197 -7.04 -1.44 -9.25
N PHE A 198 -7.37 -0.32 -8.58
CA PHE A 198 -6.91 -0.10 -7.21
C PHE A 198 -7.43 -1.19 -6.27
N ARG A 199 -6.51 -1.79 -5.52
CA ARG A 199 -6.83 -2.88 -4.60
C ARG A 199 -5.84 -3.00 -3.46
N LEU A 200 -6.35 -3.27 -2.26
CA LEU A 200 -5.53 -3.70 -1.14
C LEU A 200 -5.41 -5.22 -1.18
N VAL A 201 -4.21 -5.73 -0.97
CA VAL A 201 -3.93 -7.17 -1.06
C VAL A 201 -3.29 -7.65 0.22
N ARG A 202 -3.70 -8.84 0.67
CA ARG A 202 -3.14 -9.50 1.85
C ARG A 202 -3.03 -10.99 1.64
N SER A 203 -1.96 -11.63 2.13
CA SER A 203 -1.90 -13.09 2.18
C SER A 203 -2.99 -13.65 3.08
N LEU A 204 -3.58 -14.78 2.71
CA LEU A 204 -4.62 -15.44 3.51
C LEU A 204 -4.08 -16.01 4.83
N VAL A 205 -2.76 -16.20 4.93
CA VAL A 205 -2.07 -16.75 6.09
C VAL A 205 -0.85 -15.91 6.44
N CYS A 206 -0.34 -16.06 7.67
CA CYS A 206 0.96 -15.47 8.03
C CYS A 206 2.08 -16.18 7.27
N GLU A 207 2.91 -15.41 6.55
CA GLU A 207 4.03 -15.90 5.74
C GLU A 207 5.24 -14.98 5.82
N ILE A 208 6.43 -15.54 5.55
CA ILE A 208 7.65 -14.77 5.32
C ILE A 208 7.94 -14.70 3.82
N THR A 209 7.90 -13.49 3.25
CA THR A 209 8.20 -13.30 1.82
C THR A 209 9.67 -13.04 1.55
N GLU A 210 10.39 -12.51 2.54
CA GLU A 210 11.83 -12.27 2.49
C GLU A 210 12.47 -12.66 3.83
N LEU A 211 13.56 -13.40 3.76
CA LEU A 211 14.38 -13.79 4.91
C LEU A 211 15.86 -13.69 4.53
N SER A 212 16.64 -12.96 5.30
CA SER A 212 18.09 -12.87 5.13
C SER A 212 18.79 -12.69 6.47
N ALA A 213 20.08 -13.02 6.52
CA ALA A 213 20.96 -12.69 7.63
C ALA A 213 21.84 -11.52 7.19
N ALA A 214 21.86 -10.43 7.98
CA ALA A 214 22.68 -9.26 7.67
C ALA A 214 24.18 -9.59 7.69
N THR A 215 24.58 -10.52 8.56
CA THR A 215 25.93 -11.08 8.59
C THR A 215 25.82 -12.61 8.66
N PRO A 216 26.02 -13.31 7.54
CA PRO A 216 25.87 -14.76 7.49
C PRO A 216 27.04 -15.52 8.14
N VAL A 217 28.13 -14.83 8.51
CA VAL A 217 29.26 -15.39 9.27
C VAL A 217 29.33 -14.69 10.62
N ILE A 218 29.20 -15.44 11.71
CA ILE A 218 29.21 -14.91 13.09
C ILE A 218 30.27 -15.60 13.93
N TYR A 219 30.76 -14.91 14.97
CA TYR A 219 31.67 -15.51 15.93
C TYR A 219 30.91 -16.34 16.97
N ALA A 220 31.52 -17.40 17.48
CA ALA A 220 30.91 -18.33 18.45
C ALA A 220 30.34 -17.66 19.72
N GLY A 221 30.96 -16.57 20.19
CA GLY A 221 30.46 -15.79 21.33
C GLY A 221 29.66 -14.54 20.95
N GLN A 222 29.23 -14.39 19.70
CA GLN A 222 28.39 -13.28 19.30
C GLN A 222 26.98 -13.45 19.89
N PRO A 223 26.42 -12.44 20.60
CA PRO A 223 25.16 -12.60 21.32
C PRO A 223 23.92 -12.50 20.43
N PHE A 224 24.02 -11.93 19.22
CA PHE A 224 22.86 -11.71 18.35
C PHE A 224 23.13 -12.07 16.89
N ILE A 225 22.07 -12.51 16.21
CA ILE A 225 22.00 -12.60 14.75
C ILE A 225 20.99 -11.57 14.26
N THR A 226 21.43 -10.65 13.40
CA THR A 226 20.52 -9.69 12.78
C THR A 226 19.91 -10.29 11.52
N LEU A 227 18.59 -10.45 11.53
CA LEU A 227 17.80 -10.99 10.43
C LEU A 227 17.04 -9.86 9.72
N GLY A 228 17.09 -9.84 8.39
CA GLY A 228 16.15 -9.07 7.56
C GLY A 228 14.93 -9.93 7.28
N ILE A 229 13.75 -9.51 7.73
CA ILE A 229 12.51 -10.30 7.61
C ILE A 229 11.38 -9.42 7.09
N THR A 230 10.64 -9.91 6.09
CA THR A 230 9.38 -9.31 5.63
C THR A 230 8.22 -10.26 5.93
N VAL A 231 7.31 -9.85 6.81
CA VAL A 231 6.15 -10.64 7.26
C VAL A 231 4.87 -10.10 6.62
N VAL A 232 4.05 -11.00 6.09
CA VAL A 232 2.75 -10.69 5.49
C VAL A 232 1.64 -11.55 6.09
N GLY A 233 0.38 -11.16 5.88
CA GLY A 233 -0.79 -11.93 6.28
C GLY A 233 -1.70 -11.24 7.30
N PRO A 234 -2.71 -11.96 7.82
CA PRO A 234 -3.72 -11.39 8.71
C PRO A 234 -3.10 -10.89 10.03
N PRO A 235 -3.48 -9.71 10.54
CA PRO A 235 -2.92 -9.17 11.79
C PRO A 235 -3.07 -10.10 13.00
N ALA A 236 -4.19 -10.82 13.09
CA ALA A 236 -4.41 -11.79 14.17
C ALA A 236 -3.43 -12.96 14.09
N ASP A 237 -3.12 -13.40 12.87
CA ASP A 237 -2.21 -14.52 12.63
C ASP A 237 -0.78 -14.14 12.95
N VAL A 238 -0.33 -12.97 12.47
CA VAL A 238 1.02 -12.44 12.73
C VAL A 238 1.24 -12.21 14.22
N LYS A 239 0.22 -11.73 14.94
CA LYS A 239 0.29 -11.55 16.40
C LYS A 239 0.56 -12.85 17.18
N ARG A 240 0.27 -14.03 16.62
CA ARG A 240 0.61 -15.32 17.23
C ARG A 240 2.12 -15.63 17.19
N GLY A 241 2.87 -14.87 16.41
CA GLY A 241 4.31 -15.04 16.21
C GLY A 241 4.65 -15.93 15.01
N VAL A 242 5.93 -15.93 14.63
CA VAL A 242 6.47 -16.73 13.53
C VAL A 242 7.28 -17.89 14.11
N PRO A 243 6.91 -19.16 13.86
CA PRO A 243 7.68 -20.30 14.32
C PRO A 243 9.03 -20.34 13.62
N PHE A 244 10.07 -20.61 14.39
CA PHE A 244 11.44 -20.48 13.98
C PHE A 244 12.31 -21.54 14.64
N THR A 245 13.25 -22.11 13.88
CA THR A 245 14.20 -23.12 14.33
C THR A 245 15.62 -22.71 13.93
N ILE A 246 16.58 -22.84 14.85
CA ILE A 246 18.02 -22.86 14.53
C ILE A 246 18.49 -24.29 14.68
N ARG A 247 19.17 -24.83 13.68
CA ARG A 247 19.69 -26.20 13.69
C ARG A 247 21.08 -26.31 13.06
N SER A 248 21.83 -27.34 13.43
CA SER A 248 23.05 -27.78 12.75
C SER A 248 22.87 -29.24 12.34
N GLY A 249 22.71 -29.48 11.04
CA GLY A 249 22.25 -30.77 10.54
C GLY A 249 20.89 -31.14 11.16
N GLU A 250 20.83 -32.30 11.81
CA GLU A 250 19.62 -32.79 12.52
C GLU A 250 19.50 -32.26 13.95
N ARG A 251 20.55 -31.64 14.50
CA ARG A 251 20.52 -31.12 15.87
C ARG A 251 19.85 -29.76 15.90
N VAL A 252 18.68 -29.69 16.53
CA VAL A 252 18.01 -28.42 16.86
C VAL A 252 18.75 -27.73 18.01
N ALA A 253 19.24 -26.52 17.76
CA ALA A 253 19.83 -25.65 18.77
C ALA A 253 18.76 -24.80 19.48
N ARG A 254 17.73 -24.36 18.74
CA ARG A 254 16.60 -23.62 19.30
C ARG A 254 15.35 -23.83 18.45
N HIS A 255 14.19 -23.83 19.12
CA HIS A 255 12.89 -23.65 18.47
C HIS A 255 12.05 -22.66 19.29
N GLU A 256 11.50 -21.62 18.66
CA GLU A 256 10.70 -20.61 19.34
C GLU A 256 9.70 -19.89 18.42
N MET A 257 8.82 -19.08 19.01
CA MET A 257 7.90 -18.19 18.30
C MET A 257 8.43 -16.76 18.35
N LEU A 258 8.84 -16.22 17.20
CA LEU A 258 9.35 -14.85 17.13
C LEU A 258 8.21 -13.82 17.16
N PRO A 259 8.28 -12.78 18.01
CA PRO A 259 7.23 -11.76 18.15
C PRO A 259 7.32 -10.69 17.06
N LEU A 260 7.23 -11.10 15.80
CA LEU A 260 7.42 -10.23 14.65
C LEU A 260 6.18 -9.39 14.31
N GLY A 261 6.40 -8.16 13.84
CA GLY A 261 5.37 -7.31 13.25
C GLY A 261 5.17 -7.57 11.76
N ARG A 262 4.14 -6.95 11.17
CA ARG A 262 3.91 -6.96 9.71
C ARG A 262 4.86 -6.02 8.99
N GLY A 263 5.19 -6.36 7.75
CA GLY A 263 6.10 -5.61 6.89
C GLY A 263 7.56 -5.97 7.09
N LYS A 264 8.44 -5.16 6.49
CA LYS A 264 9.89 -5.32 6.55
C LYS A 264 10.42 -4.83 7.90
N GLN A 265 11.25 -5.64 8.55
CA GLN A 265 11.92 -5.30 9.80
C GLN A 265 13.31 -5.94 9.87
N LEU A 266 14.18 -5.34 10.68
CA LEU A 266 15.38 -5.98 11.17
C LEU A 266 15.07 -6.57 12.55
N TYR A 267 15.35 -7.85 12.73
CA TYR A 267 15.12 -8.56 13.99
C TYR A 267 16.47 -9.02 14.56
N GLU A 268 16.78 -8.61 15.78
CA GLU A 268 17.95 -9.09 16.51
C GLU A 268 17.58 -10.33 17.30
N CYS A 269 17.94 -11.50 16.77
CA CYS A 269 17.73 -12.77 17.43
C CYS A 269 18.82 -13.00 18.48
N ASP A 270 18.47 -12.94 19.77
CA ASP A 270 19.39 -13.22 20.88
C ASP A 270 19.78 -14.70 20.92
N ILE A 271 21.02 -15.02 20.63
CA ILE A 271 21.58 -16.38 20.65
C ILE A 271 22.57 -16.59 21.80
N SER A 272 22.68 -15.65 22.74
CA SER A 272 23.68 -15.66 23.81
C SER A 272 23.66 -16.94 24.65
N GLU A 273 22.47 -17.50 24.88
CA GLU A 273 22.28 -18.73 25.65
C GLU A 273 22.60 -20.03 24.86
N LEU A 274 22.76 -19.95 23.54
CA LEU A 274 22.90 -21.14 22.69
C LEU A 274 24.33 -21.73 22.67
N ALA A 275 25.32 -20.95 23.11
CA ALA A 275 26.74 -21.35 23.12
C ALA A 275 27.15 -22.08 21.82
N LEU A 276 26.86 -21.47 20.67
CA LEU A 276 27.03 -22.08 19.36
C LEU A 276 28.51 -22.41 19.11
N VAL A 277 28.81 -23.67 18.82
CA VAL A 277 30.16 -24.09 18.43
C VAL A 277 30.42 -23.73 16.95
N PRO A 278 31.69 -23.51 16.55
CA PRO A 278 32.03 -23.31 15.15
C PRO A 278 31.47 -24.41 14.24
N GLY A 279 30.82 -24.03 13.15
CA GLY A 279 30.08 -24.95 12.30
C GLY A 279 29.06 -24.27 11.40
N ASP A 280 28.36 -25.06 10.60
CA ASP A 280 27.27 -24.61 9.74
C ASP A 280 25.94 -24.77 10.46
N TYR A 281 25.13 -23.72 10.39
CA TYR A 281 23.80 -23.66 10.96
C TYR A 281 22.80 -23.21 9.91
N GLU A 282 21.57 -23.66 10.08
CA GLU A 282 20.43 -23.19 9.32
C GLU A 282 19.38 -22.61 10.26
N LEU A 283 18.89 -21.46 9.84
CA LEU A 283 17.77 -20.73 10.38
C LEU A 283 16.56 -21.09 9.52
N VAL A 284 15.50 -21.68 10.07
CA VAL A 284 14.29 -22.06 9.31
C VAL A 284 13.07 -21.41 9.96
N VAL A 285 12.23 -20.74 9.17
CA VAL A 285 10.90 -20.29 9.59
C VAL A 285 9.83 -21.20 9.00
N PHE A 286 8.73 -21.42 9.73
CA PHE A 286 7.64 -22.31 9.31
C PHE A 286 8.14 -23.70 8.88
N GLU A 287 9.08 -24.27 9.64
CA GLU A 287 9.63 -25.60 9.39
C GLU A 287 8.52 -26.66 9.27
N GLY A 288 8.61 -27.52 8.25
CA GLY A 288 7.60 -28.55 7.96
C GLY A 288 6.42 -28.09 7.09
N ASP A 289 6.31 -26.80 6.77
CA ASP A 289 5.33 -26.29 5.82
C ASP A 289 6.01 -25.90 4.50
N GLU A 290 6.06 -26.80 3.52
CA GLU A 290 6.75 -26.56 2.24
C GLU A 290 6.29 -25.30 1.50
N GLY A 291 5.04 -24.87 1.69
CA GLY A 291 4.51 -23.67 1.06
C GLY A 291 5.04 -22.37 1.67
N ARG A 292 5.41 -22.39 2.96
CA ARG A 292 5.78 -21.22 3.76
C ARG A 292 7.21 -21.25 4.30
N ALA A 293 7.84 -22.41 4.30
CA ALA A 293 9.18 -22.61 4.82
C ALA A 293 10.17 -21.73 4.07
N ARG A 294 10.98 -20.99 4.82
CA ARG A 294 12.13 -20.24 4.30
C ARG A 294 13.30 -20.51 5.21
N SER A 295 14.50 -20.51 4.64
CA SER A 295 15.70 -20.67 5.44
C SER A 295 16.81 -19.72 5.05
N VAL A 296 17.72 -19.48 5.99
CA VAL A 296 18.99 -18.79 5.74
C VAL A 296 20.13 -19.55 6.41
N SER A 297 21.22 -19.70 5.68
CA SER A 297 22.42 -20.37 6.19
C SER A 297 23.30 -19.40 6.97
N LEU A 298 23.91 -19.92 8.03
CA LEU A 298 24.77 -19.20 8.95
C LEU A 298 26.04 -20.02 9.18
N ARG A 299 27.20 -19.36 9.20
CA ARG A 299 28.47 -19.97 9.55
C ARG A 299 28.95 -19.39 10.88
N VAL A 300 29.13 -20.26 11.87
CA VAL A 300 29.77 -19.89 13.13
C VAL A 300 31.26 -20.18 13.03
N VAL A 301 32.11 -19.21 13.40
CA VAL A 301 33.57 -19.34 13.39
C VAL A 301 34.17 -19.07 14.77
N GLU A 302 35.40 -19.55 15.00
CA GLU A 302 36.14 -19.27 16.24
C GLU A 302 36.34 -17.76 16.43
N GLU A 303 36.37 -17.31 17.68
CA GLU A 303 36.73 -15.93 18.02
C GLU A 303 38.23 -15.73 17.80
N PRO A 304 38.66 -14.87 16.86
CA PRO A 304 40.07 -14.75 16.49
C PRO A 304 40.96 -14.22 17.62
N TRP A 305 40.36 -13.62 18.66
CA TRP A 305 41.05 -13.09 19.83
C TRP A 305 41.13 -14.07 21.01
N LYS A 306 40.37 -15.18 21.00
CA LYS A 306 40.54 -16.25 21.99
C LYS A 306 41.66 -17.17 21.49
N GLN A 307 42.90 -16.83 21.80
CA GLN A 307 44.01 -17.77 21.64
C GLN A 307 43.75 -19.02 22.51
N LYS A 308 44.01 -20.20 21.95
CA LYS A 308 43.88 -21.50 22.63
C LYS A 308 44.85 -21.65 23.79
#